data_AF-A0A503WL09-F1
#
_entry.id   AF-A0A503WL09-F1
#
_cell.length_a   1.000
_cell.length_b   1.000
_cell.length_c   1.000
_cell.angle_alpha   90.00
_cell.angle_beta   90.00
_cell.angle_gamma   90.00
#
_symmetry.space_group_name_H-M   'P 1'
#
loop_
_entity.id
_entity.type
_entity.pdbx_description
1 polymer ?
#
loop_
_entity_poly.entity_id
_entity_poly.type
_entity_poly.pdbx_seq_one_letter_code
_entity_poly.pdbx_strand_id
1 'polypeptide(L)'
;MQISTILALTAQSRVGNRANAMKATRRDAGRQIETAPSSRVRAVDDAFLERTVRLFEARTGRSLSKEDARQIVENVSGFFRILAEWHKMD
;
A
#
# COMPACT_ATOMS: atom_id res chain seq x y z
N MET A 1 -24.86 -7.58 -27.30
CA MET A 1 -23.85 -8.66 -27.20
C MET A 1 -23.98 -9.57 -28.41
N GLN A 2 -22.90 -10.29 -28.74
CA GLN A 2 -22.73 -11.32 -29.77
C GLN A 2 -21.96 -10.80 -31.01
N ILE A 3 -20.62 -10.90 -30.92
CA ILE A 3 -19.71 -10.89 -32.07
C ILE A 3 -19.39 -12.35 -32.40
N SER A 4 -19.83 -12.75 -33.58
CA SER A 4 -19.36 -13.80 -34.49
C SER A 4 -17.86 -14.15 -34.38
N THR A 5 -17.26 -15.28 -34.77
CA THR A 5 -17.62 -16.54 -35.44
C THR A 5 -16.27 -17.14 -35.91
N ILE A 6 -16.02 -18.44 -35.64
CA ILE A 6 -15.26 -19.43 -36.47
C ILE A 6 -13.72 -19.26 -36.58
N LEU A 7 -12.92 -20.16 -35.98
CA LEU A 7 -12.43 -21.48 -36.48
C LEU A 7 -11.12 -21.37 -37.28
N ALA A 8 -10.03 -21.94 -36.78
CA ALA A 8 -8.98 -22.57 -37.60
C ALA A 8 -8.05 -23.42 -36.73
N LEU A 9 -8.22 -24.74 -36.85
CA LEU A 9 -7.24 -25.77 -36.53
C LEU A 9 -5.89 -25.43 -37.20
N THR A 10 -4.76 -25.64 -36.52
CA THR A 10 -3.56 -26.15 -37.22
C THR A 10 -2.55 -26.78 -36.27
N ALA A 11 -2.41 -28.10 -36.45
CA ALA A 11 -1.18 -28.87 -36.50
C ALA A 11 -0.20 -28.82 -35.30
N GLN A 12 -0.21 -29.93 -34.57
CA GLN A 12 0.94 -30.51 -33.89
C GLN A 12 2.14 -30.68 -34.84
N SER A 13 3.32 -30.20 -34.46
CA SER A 13 4.59 -30.64 -35.04
C SER A 13 5.58 -31.07 -33.94
N ARG A 14 6.33 -32.12 -34.27
CA ARG A 14 7.10 -33.03 -33.43
C ARG A 14 8.54 -32.58 -33.18
N VAL A 15 9.03 -32.88 -31.97
CA VAL A 15 10.34 -33.49 -31.63
C VAL A 15 11.64 -32.67 -31.73
N GLY A 16 12.42 -32.75 -30.63
CA GLY A 16 13.87 -32.52 -30.55
C GLY A 16 14.23 -31.19 -29.88
N ASN A 17 15.22 -31.04 -28.99
CA ASN A 17 16.29 -31.91 -28.54
C ASN A 17 16.93 -31.30 -27.27
N ARG A 18 17.37 -32.19 -26.39
CA ARG A 18 18.30 -32.13 -25.25
C ARG A 18 19.10 -30.85 -24.92
N ALA A 19 19.15 -30.63 -23.59
CA ALA A 19 20.33 -30.37 -22.75
C ALA A 19 20.84 -28.92 -22.53
N ASN A 20 21.45 -28.76 -21.34
CA ASN A 20 22.11 -27.60 -20.71
C ASN A 20 21.16 -26.56 -20.09
N ALA A 21 21.35 -26.04 -18.88
CA ALA A 21 22.47 -26.08 -17.93
C ALA A 21 21.91 -25.74 -16.54
N MET A 22 22.21 -26.53 -15.51
CA MET A 22 23.20 -26.19 -14.49
C MET A 22 22.70 -25.25 -13.37
N LYS A 23 22.23 -25.89 -12.28
CA LYS A 23 22.57 -25.60 -10.87
C LYS A 23 22.68 -24.12 -10.48
N ALA A 24 21.55 -23.51 -10.11
CA ALA A 24 21.55 -22.31 -9.27
C ALA A 24 21.28 -22.71 -7.81
N THR A 25 22.30 -22.51 -7.00
CA THR A 25 22.41 -22.85 -5.59
C THR A 25 21.39 -22.11 -4.72
N ARG A 26 20.62 -22.91 -3.98
CA ARG A 26 19.92 -22.56 -2.73
C ARG A 26 20.89 -21.88 -1.76
N ARG A 27 20.79 -20.57 -1.58
CA ARG A 27 21.21 -19.79 -0.39
C ARG A 27 20.27 -18.60 -0.30
N ASP A 28 19.14 -18.80 0.36
CA ASP A 28 18.95 -18.25 1.71
C ASP A 28 19.10 -16.73 1.71
N ALA A 29 18.04 -16.09 1.23
CA ALA A 29 17.81 -14.67 1.40
C ALA A 29 17.59 -14.43 2.89
N GLY A 30 18.68 -14.20 3.61
CA GLY A 30 18.67 -13.60 4.93
C GLY A 30 17.97 -12.25 4.81
N ARG A 31 16.66 -12.25 5.06
CA ARG A 31 15.83 -11.06 5.20
C ARG A 31 16.30 -10.36 6.47
N GLN A 32 17.36 -9.59 6.35
CA GLN A 32 17.83 -8.68 7.38
C GLN A 32 16.77 -7.57 7.47
N ILE A 33 15.79 -7.76 8.35
CA ILE A 33 14.90 -6.68 8.77
C ILE A 33 15.76 -5.80 9.68
N GLU A 34 16.51 -4.90 9.07
CA GLU A 34 17.08 -3.78 9.79
C GLU A 34 15.90 -2.93 10.27
N THR A 35 15.52 -3.14 11.52
CA THR A 35 14.69 -2.23 12.30
C THR A 35 15.45 -0.92 12.45
N ALA A 36 15.46 -0.11 11.40
CA ALA A 36 15.88 1.27 11.46
C ALA A 36 15.01 1.97 12.53
N PRO A 37 15.61 2.72 13.46
CA PRO A 37 14.88 3.33 14.56
C PRO A 37 13.79 4.24 14.00
N SER A 38 12.58 4.04 14.53
CA SER A 38 11.35 4.75 14.18
C SER A 38 11.45 6.24 14.54
N SER A 39 12.23 7.01 13.79
CA SER A 39 12.23 8.49 13.83
C SER A 39 11.38 9.10 12.72
N ARG A 40 10.68 8.29 11.94
CA ARG A 40 9.72 8.77 10.96
C ARG A 40 8.40 9.05 11.68
N VAL A 41 8.25 10.27 12.19
CA VAL A 41 6.94 10.93 12.01
C VAL A 41 6.67 10.79 10.52
N ARG A 42 5.81 9.85 10.11
CA ARG A 42 5.51 9.69 8.69
C ARG A 42 4.94 11.04 8.28
N ALA A 43 5.67 11.76 7.43
CA ALA A 43 5.15 12.97 6.81
C ALA A 43 3.77 12.61 6.26
N VAL A 44 2.76 13.32 6.73
CA VAL A 44 1.40 13.14 6.24
C VAL A 44 1.43 13.56 4.78
N ASP A 45 1.24 12.60 3.87
CA ASP A 45 1.28 12.87 2.44
C ASP A 45 -0.03 13.49 1.92
N ASP A 46 0.06 14.12 0.76
CA ASP A 46 -1.07 14.80 0.14
C ASP A 46 -2.27 13.87 -0.12
N ALA A 47 -2.01 12.60 -0.42
CA ALA A 47 -3.06 11.61 -0.65
C ALA A 47 -3.86 11.33 0.64
N PHE A 48 -3.17 11.28 1.78
CA PHE A 48 -3.83 11.16 3.07
C PHE A 48 -4.63 12.42 3.45
N LEU A 49 -4.11 13.60 3.17
CA LEU A 49 -4.85 14.86 3.39
C LEU A 49 -6.11 14.91 2.53
N GLU A 50 -6.03 14.53 1.25
CA GLU A 50 -7.20 14.47 0.36
C GLU A 50 -8.25 13.47 0.83
N ARG A 51 -7.83 12.31 1.35
CA ARG A 51 -8.75 11.35 1.95
C ARG A 51 -9.41 11.91 3.21
N THR A 52 -8.67 12.65 4.02
CA THR A 52 -9.17 13.31 5.22
C THR A 52 -10.22 14.37 4.86
N VAL A 53 -9.94 15.22 3.87
CA VAL A 53 -10.91 16.18 3.32
C VAL A 53 -12.19 15.45 2.93
N ARG A 54 -12.13 14.46 2.03
CA ARG A 54 -13.32 13.74 1.55
C ARG A 54 -14.15 13.13 2.67
N LEU A 55 -13.49 12.53 3.66
CA LEU A 55 -14.18 11.91 4.80
C LEU A 55 -14.93 12.95 5.65
N PHE A 56 -14.28 14.07 5.97
CA PHE A 56 -14.85 15.07 6.85
C PHE A 56 -15.85 15.99 6.13
N GLU A 57 -15.65 16.28 4.84
CA GLU A 57 -16.67 16.97 4.04
C GLU A 57 -17.95 16.12 3.94
N ALA A 58 -17.83 14.83 3.66
CA ALA A 58 -18.98 13.91 3.61
C ALA A 58 -19.73 13.82 4.95
N ARG A 59 -19.02 13.96 6.07
CA ARG A 59 -19.61 13.89 7.42
C ARG A 59 -20.21 15.22 7.89
N THR A 60 -19.60 16.33 7.53
CA THR A 60 -19.95 17.66 8.08
C THR A 60 -20.76 18.51 7.12
N GLY A 61 -20.80 18.17 5.83
CA GLY A 61 -21.44 18.97 4.79
C GLY A 61 -20.76 20.30 4.51
N ARG A 62 -19.58 20.55 5.09
CA ARG A 62 -18.77 21.75 4.87
C ARG A 62 -17.65 21.43 3.91
N SER A 63 -17.25 22.40 3.08
CA SER A 63 -16.02 22.27 2.29
C SER A 63 -14.79 22.50 3.16
N LEU A 64 -13.75 21.70 2.97
CA LEU A 64 -12.53 21.71 3.77
C LEU A 64 -11.30 21.83 2.86
N SER A 65 -10.35 22.66 3.27
CA SER A 65 -9.06 22.79 2.61
C SER A 65 -8.10 21.67 3.04
N LYS A 66 -6.99 21.50 2.31
CA LYS A 66 -5.88 20.63 2.72
C LYS A 66 -5.30 21.04 4.08
N GLU A 67 -5.31 22.33 4.37
CA GLU A 67 -4.84 22.89 5.64
C GLU A 67 -5.77 22.51 6.80
N ASP A 68 -7.09 22.55 6.59
CA ASP A 68 -8.05 22.04 7.58
C ASP A 68 -7.85 20.54 7.84
N ALA A 69 -7.60 19.76 6.79
CA ALA A 69 -7.29 18.34 6.94
C ALA A 69 -6.01 18.11 7.76
N ARG A 70 -4.97 18.92 7.56
CA ARG A 70 -3.74 18.83 8.35
C ARG A 70 -4.02 19.10 9.84
N GLN A 71 -4.78 20.14 10.15
CA GLN A 71 -5.17 20.46 11.52
C GLN A 71 -6.03 19.36 12.16
N ILE A 72 -6.98 18.79 11.41
CA ILE A 72 -7.78 17.65 11.86
C ILE A 72 -6.89 16.47 12.25
N VAL A 73 -5.91 16.14 11.41
CA VAL A 73 -5.00 15.01 11.64
C VAL A 73 -4.12 15.25 12.86
N GLU A 74 -3.57 16.45 13.02
CA GLU A 74 -2.78 16.84 14.19
C GLU A 74 -3.61 16.77 15.47
N ASN A 75 -4.83 17.28 15.46
CA ASN A 75 -5.71 17.28 16.62
C ASN A 75 -6.11 15.86 17.03
N VAL A 76 -6.53 15.03 16.08
CA VAL A 76 -6.95 13.64 16.34
C VAL A 76 -5.76 12.82 16.83
N SER A 77 -4.61 12.88 16.15
CA SER A 77 -3.41 12.15 16.57
C SER A 77 -2.87 12.64 17.91
N GLY A 78 -2.89 13.95 18.16
CA GLY A 78 -2.52 14.56 19.43
C GLY A 78 -3.39 14.11 20.60
N PHE A 79 -4.71 14.03 20.39
CA PHE A 79 -5.64 13.51 21.40
C PHE A 79 -5.32 12.07 21.80
N PHE A 80 -5.13 11.17 20.82
CA PHE A 80 -4.76 9.78 21.10
C PHE A 80 -3.38 9.64 21.73
N ARG A 81 -2.42 10.54 21.40
CA ARG A 81 -1.13 10.59 22.08
C ARG A 81 -1.30 10.85 23.58
N ILE A 82 -2.14 11.81 23.97
CA ILE A 82 -2.41 12.11 25.39
C ILE A 82 -3.00 10.89 26.10
N LEU A 83 -3.99 10.23 25.50
CA LEU A 83 -4.58 9.02 26.07
C LEU A 83 -3.55 7.89 26.23
N ALA A 84 -2.66 7.73 25.25
CA ALA A 84 -1.59 6.74 25.31
C ALA A 84 -0.56 7.04 26.41
N GLU A 85 -0.27 8.32 26.67
CA GLU A 85 0.61 8.70 27.77
C GLU A 85 -0.02 8.41 29.13
N TRP A 86 -1.31 8.70 29.32
CA TRP A 86 -2.00 8.34 30.57
C TRP A 86 -2.03 6.84 30.81
N HIS A 87 -2.27 6.04 29.76
CA HIS A 87 -2.25 4.58 29.90
C HIS A 87 -0.88 4.01 30.32
N LYS A 88 0.22 4.72 30.07
CA LYS A 88 1.56 4.30 30.52
C LYS A 88 1.87 4.71 31.96
N MET A 89 1.07 5.60 32.54
CA MET A 89 1.25 6.11 33.91
C MET A 89 0.51 5.24 34.95
N ASP A 90 -0.44 4.42 34.50
CA ASP A 90 -1.11 3.35 35.27
C ASP A 90 -0.28 2.05 35.26
#